data_AF-A0A2K3DDI3-F1
#
_entry.id   AF-A0A2K3DDI3-F1
#
_cell.length_a   1.000
_cell.length_b   1.000
_cell.length_c   1.000
_cell.angle_alpha   90.00
_cell.angle_beta   90.00
_cell.angle_gamma   90.00
#
_symmetry.space_group_name_H-M   'P 1'
#
loop_
_entity.id
_entity.type
_entity.pdbx_description
1 polymer ?
#
loop_
_entity_poly.entity_id
_entity_poly.type
_entity_poly.pdbx_seq_one_letter_code
_entity_poly.pdbx_strand_id
1 'polypeptide(L)'
;MMVHCGVDCCGAGTGDYAVTDTKNGKGKFEALGKGKKPPKKDKNNKDIQIGDYVTIGCTVDTTTGQCSAISSTDVAIVKPSYIPPATNVFPKLLVLLVNAPACGSSLPSTASVSSISQLYFGPNLDGKGGWAFKAENCSYGEVQVDVPNSMVMTVSPTCTWPTSSCDAWAVANAANAAAKASLGDAVFNTYTHFHTLMAMPSACSWAGLATLGGGQSGGQVWLNLNTFSQTFASWGQVPLQEMIHNFVIYHGYSSGIEYQDKTSWMGTGTACPSTTEMNWLGWASPVQGGEGLDAVALAPGAAMGPYTIPATWVTGLGNFVRVKPTWTSWYTNTLYGMNLYFELRQAVNSDANLDPLYAGKIVVHEILSYMDNDIPTYRSSDPHSNYMTAVLPNTRTVLSSPSLGVAYNLVLYAGPLSGSQSQFVPLYLCRFTTADTECPTLTVALSNTPKSPPPPPSPPAPPPAPSPPPSPSPPSPPPSPPPRPPPSPPPPSPPPSPPPSPPPPSPPPKGGKAKPGERAPPMPPMPVEFEGSPPPRTRNPPPRRNPPPRRMPPRHRHGKHGGKHM
;
A
#
# COMPACT_ATOMS: atom_id res chain seq x y z
N MET A 1 18.42 -23.79 8.39
CA MET A 1 17.90 -22.42 8.21
C MET A 1 16.42 -22.43 8.59
N MET A 2 15.84 -21.43 9.26
CA MET A 2 14.38 -21.32 9.50
C MET A 2 13.80 -20.07 8.80
N VAL A 3 12.86 -20.33 7.92
CA VAL A 3 12.55 -19.57 6.73
C VAL A 3 11.08 -19.20 6.74
N HIS A 4 10.78 -17.91 6.63
CA HIS A 4 9.42 -17.45 6.37
C HIS A 4 9.14 -17.46 4.87
N CYS A 5 8.18 -18.26 4.41
CA CYS A 5 7.87 -18.38 2.99
C CYS A 5 7.07 -17.17 2.47
N GLY A 6 7.55 -16.47 1.44
CA GLY A 6 6.77 -15.45 0.71
C GLY A 6 6.09 -16.03 -0.54
N VAL A 7 5.47 -15.19 -1.37
CA VAL A 7 4.81 -15.63 -2.64
C VAL A 7 5.75 -16.38 -3.56
N ASP A 8 7.01 -15.95 -3.62
CA ASP A 8 8.03 -16.59 -4.44
C ASP A 8 8.52 -17.94 -3.91
N CYS A 9 8.24 -18.26 -2.63
CA CYS A 9 8.48 -19.60 -2.09
C CYS A 9 7.36 -20.60 -2.47
N CYS A 10 6.16 -20.11 -2.82
CA CYS A 10 4.93 -20.91 -2.88
C CYS A 10 4.17 -20.83 -4.22
N GLY A 11 4.52 -19.89 -5.11
CA GLY A 11 3.81 -19.60 -6.36
C GLY A 11 4.66 -19.72 -7.64
N ALA A 12 3.99 -19.67 -8.80
CA ALA A 12 4.59 -19.80 -10.15
C ALA A 12 5.49 -18.61 -10.59
N GLY A 13 5.88 -17.75 -9.65
CA GLY A 13 6.83 -16.67 -9.89
C GLY A 13 8.22 -17.18 -10.24
N THR A 14 9.00 -16.36 -10.92
CA THR A 14 10.38 -16.63 -11.35
C THR A 14 11.41 -16.64 -10.22
N GLY A 15 11.00 -16.55 -8.95
CA GLY A 15 11.90 -16.35 -7.80
C GLY A 15 12.60 -17.62 -7.29
N ASP A 16 13.86 -17.45 -6.87
CA ASP A 16 14.82 -18.46 -6.44
C ASP A 16 15.17 -18.33 -4.94
N TYR A 17 14.17 -18.25 -4.05
CA TYR A 17 14.41 -17.64 -2.74
C TYR A 17 13.71 -18.35 -1.56
N ALA A 18 14.37 -18.35 -0.39
CA ALA A 18 13.84 -18.71 0.92
C ALA A 18 14.68 -18.06 2.06
N VAL A 19 14.02 -17.59 3.12
CA VAL A 19 14.43 -16.65 4.21
C VAL A 19 15.15 -17.30 5.44
N THR A 20 15.89 -16.51 6.23
CA THR A 20 16.57 -16.68 7.56
C THR A 20 17.22 -17.95 8.13
N ASP A 21 18.43 -17.80 8.66
CA ASP A 21 19.03 -18.64 9.72
C ASP A 21 18.56 -18.17 11.12
N THR A 22 17.99 -19.08 11.93
CA THR A 22 17.52 -18.79 13.29
C THR A 22 18.60 -18.74 14.36
N LYS A 23 19.88 -19.00 14.05
CA LYS A 23 20.91 -19.04 15.10
C LYS A 23 21.03 -17.75 15.93
N ASN A 24 20.49 -16.60 15.47
CA ASN A 24 20.57 -15.32 16.19
C ASN A 24 19.26 -14.52 16.32
N GLY A 25 18.08 -15.10 16.04
CA GLY A 25 16.78 -14.44 16.29
C GLY A 25 16.51 -13.12 15.53
N LYS A 26 17.10 -12.94 14.34
CA LYS A 26 17.03 -11.68 13.57
C LYS A 26 16.61 -11.95 12.13
N GLY A 27 15.40 -11.53 11.77
CA GLY A 27 14.76 -11.69 10.46
C GLY A 27 15.53 -11.06 9.30
N LYS A 28 16.34 -11.85 8.60
CA LYS A 28 17.04 -11.52 7.35
C LYS A 28 16.65 -12.42 6.18
N PHE A 29 16.45 -11.82 5.03
CA PHE A 29 16.17 -12.49 3.77
C PHE A 29 17.50 -12.67 3.00
N GLU A 30 17.89 -13.91 2.71
CA GLU A 30 19.04 -14.23 1.86
C GLU A 30 18.57 -15.12 0.70
N ALA A 31 19.17 -14.97 -0.48
CA ALA A 31 18.81 -15.78 -1.64
C ALA A 31 19.39 -17.20 -1.52
N LEU A 32 18.63 -18.23 -1.93
CA LEU A 32 19.13 -19.62 -1.96
C LEU A 32 20.15 -19.85 -3.08
N GLY A 33 20.22 -18.94 -4.05
CA GLY A 33 21.09 -18.96 -5.22
C GLY A 33 20.28 -18.94 -6.51
N LYS A 34 20.86 -18.46 -7.61
CA LYS A 34 20.16 -18.32 -8.90
C LYS A 34 19.68 -19.69 -9.42
N GLY A 35 18.42 -19.79 -9.83
CA GLY A 35 17.73 -20.98 -10.29
C GLY A 35 17.27 -21.96 -9.19
N LYS A 36 17.38 -21.60 -7.90
CA LYS A 36 17.11 -22.52 -6.77
C LYS A 36 15.79 -22.19 -6.08
N LYS A 37 14.76 -22.97 -6.40
CA LYS A 37 13.45 -22.88 -5.74
C LYS A 37 13.36 -23.85 -4.57
N PRO A 38 12.83 -23.45 -3.40
CA PRO A 38 12.43 -24.41 -2.40
C PRO A 38 11.35 -25.35 -3.01
N PRO A 39 11.34 -26.64 -2.64
CA PRO A 39 10.32 -27.58 -3.08
C PRO A 39 8.94 -27.09 -2.65
N LYS A 40 7.89 -27.38 -3.44
CA LYS A 40 6.51 -27.00 -3.11
C LYS A 40 5.98 -27.67 -1.83
N LYS A 41 6.65 -28.74 -1.38
CA LYS A 41 6.23 -29.58 -0.28
C LYS A 41 7.37 -29.81 0.70
N ASP A 42 7.00 -29.95 1.97
CA ASP A 42 7.91 -30.34 3.04
C ASP A 42 8.18 -31.86 3.06
N LYS A 43 9.00 -32.32 4.01
CA LYS A 43 9.40 -33.71 4.20
C LYS A 43 8.23 -34.64 4.52
N ASN A 44 7.09 -34.09 4.90
CA ASN A 44 5.86 -34.82 5.21
C ASN A 44 4.85 -34.75 4.05
N ASN A 45 5.28 -34.29 2.86
CA ASN A 45 4.42 -34.11 1.68
C ASN A 45 3.29 -33.07 1.89
N LYS A 46 3.45 -32.14 2.84
CA LYS A 46 2.53 -31.01 3.05
C LYS A 46 2.94 -29.83 2.16
N ASP A 47 1.99 -29.21 1.50
CA ASP A 47 2.23 -28.01 0.68
C ASP A 47 2.66 -26.85 1.58
N ILE A 48 3.77 -26.20 1.21
CA ILE A 48 4.31 -25.04 1.90
C ILE A 48 3.52 -23.81 1.46
N GLN A 49 2.92 -23.12 2.42
CA GLN A 49 2.08 -21.94 2.21
C GLN A 49 2.86 -20.64 2.39
N ILE A 50 2.37 -19.58 1.76
CA ILE A 50 2.86 -18.23 2.02
C ILE A 50 2.63 -17.93 3.51
N GLY A 51 3.68 -17.49 4.19
CA GLY A 51 3.74 -17.22 5.62
C GLY A 51 4.21 -18.40 6.47
N ASP A 52 4.42 -19.59 5.89
CA ASP A 52 4.89 -20.74 6.67
C ASP A 52 6.30 -20.46 7.17
N TYR A 53 6.57 -20.82 8.42
CA TYR A 53 7.94 -20.93 8.91
C TYR A 53 8.41 -22.35 8.62
N VAL A 54 9.27 -22.52 7.63
CA VAL A 54 9.89 -23.79 7.28
C VAL A 54 11.32 -23.85 7.79
N THR A 55 11.86 -25.03 8.02
CA THR A 55 13.31 -25.22 8.11
C THR A 55 13.78 -25.76 6.79
N ILE A 56 14.88 -25.21 6.27
CA ILE A 56 15.53 -25.71 5.06
C ILE A 56 16.94 -26.15 5.46
N GLY A 57 17.22 -27.43 5.23
CA GLY A 57 18.56 -27.96 5.04
C GLY A 57 18.95 -27.81 3.59
N CYS A 58 20.20 -27.43 3.33
CA CYS A 58 20.74 -27.45 1.98
C CYS A 58 22.23 -27.79 2.04
N THR A 59 22.74 -28.35 0.95
CA THR A 59 24.19 -28.53 0.79
C THR A 59 24.78 -27.21 0.29
N VAL A 60 25.64 -26.58 1.09
CA VAL A 60 26.28 -25.31 0.73
C VAL A 60 27.47 -25.59 -0.19
N ASP A 61 27.48 -24.95 -1.35
CA ASP A 61 28.63 -24.93 -2.24
C ASP A 61 29.77 -24.14 -1.58
N THR A 62 30.92 -24.78 -1.39
CA THR A 62 32.04 -24.22 -0.62
C THR A 62 32.75 -23.08 -1.32
N THR A 63 32.51 -22.88 -2.62
CA THR A 63 33.16 -21.84 -3.44
C THR A 63 32.29 -20.59 -3.54
N THR A 64 30.97 -20.76 -3.62
CA THR A 64 30.01 -19.67 -3.79
C THR A 64 29.27 -19.30 -2.51
N GLY A 65 29.27 -20.19 -1.50
CA GLY A 65 28.49 -20.03 -0.26
C GLY A 65 26.98 -20.18 -0.45
N GLN A 66 26.50 -20.61 -1.62
CA GLN A 66 25.08 -20.75 -1.94
C GLN A 66 24.57 -22.18 -1.79
N CYS A 67 23.25 -22.36 -1.67
CA CYS A 67 22.64 -23.68 -1.65
C CYS A 67 22.75 -24.34 -3.04
N SER A 68 23.42 -25.48 -3.12
CA SER A 68 23.59 -26.25 -4.35
C SER A 68 22.34 -27.07 -4.73
N ALA A 69 21.61 -27.60 -3.74
CA ALA A 69 20.36 -28.34 -3.91
C ALA A 69 19.51 -28.30 -2.63
N ILE A 70 18.18 -28.40 -2.80
CA ILE A 70 17.19 -28.47 -1.72
C ILE A 70 16.18 -29.55 -2.09
N SER A 71 16.15 -30.65 -1.34
CA SER A 71 15.14 -31.71 -1.48
C SER A 71 13.93 -31.40 -0.60
N SER A 72 12.75 -31.92 -0.93
CA SER A 72 11.58 -31.87 -0.03
C SER A 72 11.88 -32.51 1.33
N THR A 73 12.74 -33.53 1.37
CA THR A 73 13.20 -34.17 2.61
C THR A 73 13.99 -33.24 3.54
N ASP A 74 14.57 -32.18 2.98
CA ASP A 74 15.37 -31.21 3.72
C ASP A 74 14.53 -30.02 4.20
N VAL A 75 13.23 -30.00 3.85
CA VAL A 75 12.31 -28.94 4.23
C VAL A 75 11.32 -29.44 5.28
N ALA A 76 11.11 -28.72 6.37
CA ALA A 76 10.07 -29.05 7.35
C ALA A 76 9.32 -27.81 7.79
N ILE A 77 7.98 -27.82 7.69
CA ILE A 77 7.17 -26.73 8.26
C ILE A 77 7.28 -26.82 9.79
N VAL A 78 7.86 -25.79 10.40
CA VAL A 78 8.04 -25.69 11.85
C VAL A 78 6.86 -24.98 12.49
N LYS A 79 6.26 -24.01 11.78
CA LYS A 79 5.04 -23.33 12.21
C LYS A 79 4.20 -23.03 10.97
N PRO A 80 2.91 -23.43 10.93
CA PRO A 80 2.02 -23.03 9.86
C PRO A 80 1.85 -21.50 9.83
N SER A 81 1.59 -20.96 8.64
CA SER A 81 1.39 -19.55 8.34
C SER A 81 0.18 -18.98 9.07
N TYR A 82 0.38 -18.51 10.29
CA TYR A 82 -0.47 -17.45 10.81
C TYR A 82 0.36 -16.18 10.85
N ILE A 83 0.19 -15.36 9.82
CA ILE A 83 0.65 -13.97 9.85
C ILE A 83 -0.45 -13.21 10.58
N PRO A 84 -0.22 -12.74 11.81
CA PRO A 84 -1.24 -12.01 12.55
C PRO A 84 -1.67 -10.76 11.76
N PRO A 85 -2.89 -10.28 11.99
CA PRO A 85 -3.31 -8.95 11.57
C PRO A 85 -2.26 -7.89 11.93
N ALA A 86 -2.23 -6.80 11.18
CA ALA A 86 -1.28 -5.71 11.36
C ALA A 86 -1.68 -4.80 12.52
N THR A 87 -1.91 -5.37 13.70
CA THR A 87 -2.34 -4.66 14.89
C THR A 87 -1.16 -4.36 15.81
N ASN A 88 -1.12 -3.15 16.36
CA ASN A 88 -0.11 -2.66 17.28
C ASN A 88 1.34 -2.88 16.79
N VAL A 89 1.61 -2.49 15.54
CA VAL A 89 2.90 -2.67 14.86
C VAL A 89 3.68 -1.36 14.87
N PHE A 90 4.97 -1.45 15.22
CA PHE A 90 5.88 -0.31 15.20
C PHE A 90 7.07 -0.55 14.27
N PRO A 91 6.92 -0.37 12.94
CA PRO A 91 8.02 -0.55 12.00
C PRO A 91 9.18 0.40 12.29
N LYS A 92 10.37 -0.14 12.52
CA LYS A 92 11.61 0.62 12.57
C LYS A 92 12.27 0.56 11.19
N LEU A 93 12.12 1.63 10.42
CA LEU A 93 12.49 1.66 9.00
C LEU A 93 13.97 1.96 8.80
N LEU A 94 14.62 1.20 7.92
CA LEU A 94 15.86 1.59 7.27
C LEU A 94 15.60 1.87 5.79
N VAL A 95 15.62 3.14 5.41
CA VAL A 95 15.40 3.59 4.04
C VAL A 95 16.77 3.84 3.38
N LEU A 96 17.08 3.08 2.34
CA LEU A 96 18.39 3.08 1.67
C LEU A 96 18.28 3.70 0.29
N LEU A 97 18.92 4.85 0.08
CA LEU A 97 19.09 5.47 -1.24
C LEU A 97 20.35 4.87 -1.89
N VAL A 98 20.17 4.10 -2.96
CA VAL A 98 21.26 3.42 -3.66
C VAL A 98 21.93 4.34 -4.67
N ASN A 99 23.12 4.84 -4.34
CA ASN A 99 23.98 5.60 -5.23
C ASN A 99 25.14 4.74 -5.74
N ALA A 100 24.91 4.06 -6.86
CA ALA A 100 25.84 3.13 -7.48
C ALA A 100 25.94 3.40 -9.00
N PRO A 101 26.53 4.54 -9.42
CA PRO A 101 26.59 4.96 -10.82
C PRO A 101 27.33 3.95 -11.71
N ALA A 102 28.35 3.26 -11.17
CA ALA A 102 29.06 2.19 -11.87
C ALA A 102 28.15 1.01 -12.24
N CYS A 103 27.03 0.83 -11.54
CA CYS A 103 26.05 -0.20 -11.86
C CYS A 103 24.88 0.37 -12.66
N GLY A 104 24.87 1.66 -13.03
CA GLY A 104 23.74 2.30 -13.72
C GLY A 104 22.62 2.80 -12.82
N SER A 105 22.79 2.79 -11.49
CA SER A 105 21.84 3.35 -10.53
C SER A 105 22.42 4.62 -9.90
N SER A 106 22.25 5.76 -10.57
CA SER A 106 22.59 7.07 -10.02
C SER A 106 21.37 7.69 -9.36
N LEU A 107 21.55 8.33 -8.19
CA LEU A 107 20.45 9.06 -7.58
C LEU A 107 20.07 10.28 -8.43
N PRO A 108 18.78 10.48 -8.77
CA PRO A 108 18.33 11.71 -9.38
C PRO A 108 18.47 12.88 -8.39
N SER A 109 18.60 14.10 -8.90
CA SER A 109 18.73 15.31 -8.07
C SER A 109 17.55 15.56 -7.12
N THR A 110 16.39 14.98 -7.42
CA THR A 110 15.17 15.04 -6.60
C THR A 110 15.21 14.09 -5.39
N ALA A 111 16.14 13.13 -5.35
CA ALA A 111 16.26 12.13 -4.30
C ALA A 111 17.51 12.40 -3.44
N SER A 112 17.30 13.10 -2.33
CA SER A 112 18.30 13.32 -1.28
C SER A 112 17.84 12.69 0.02
N VAL A 113 18.76 12.46 0.97
CA VAL A 113 18.38 12.01 2.32
C VAL A 113 17.34 12.94 2.94
N SER A 114 17.55 14.26 2.84
CA SER A 114 16.61 15.25 3.39
C SER A 114 15.22 15.16 2.74
N SER A 115 15.15 15.17 1.41
CA SER A 115 13.86 15.14 0.69
C SER A 115 13.10 13.83 0.90
N ILE A 116 13.80 12.70 0.94
CA ILE A 116 13.18 11.40 1.22
C ILE A 116 12.74 11.32 2.69
N SER A 117 13.54 11.78 3.65
CA SER A 117 13.13 11.84 5.06
C SER A 117 11.85 12.66 5.26
N GLN A 118 11.71 13.78 4.56
CA GLN A 118 10.50 14.60 4.63
C GLN A 118 9.27 13.90 4.03
N LEU A 119 9.44 13.10 2.97
CA LEU A 119 8.35 12.29 2.41
C LEU A 119 7.89 11.21 3.38
N TYR A 120 8.82 10.50 4.02
CA TYR A 120 8.49 9.43 4.96
C TYR A 120 7.95 9.96 6.31
N PHE A 121 8.64 10.93 6.91
CA PHE A 121 8.43 11.32 8.32
C PHE A 121 7.80 12.71 8.49
N GLY A 122 7.52 13.39 7.38
CA GLY A 122 6.96 14.74 7.36
C GLY A 122 8.02 15.85 7.44
N PRO A 123 7.62 17.12 7.24
CA PRO A 123 8.56 18.25 7.18
C PRO A 123 9.42 18.44 8.43
N ASN A 124 8.87 18.10 9.60
CA ASN A 124 9.53 18.23 10.91
C ASN A 124 10.27 16.97 11.34
N LEU A 125 10.21 15.89 10.54
CA LEU A 125 10.82 14.59 10.86
C LEU A 125 10.33 13.99 12.19
N ASP A 126 9.09 14.28 12.57
CA ASP A 126 8.47 13.87 13.85
C ASP A 126 7.38 12.82 13.68
N GLY A 127 7.12 12.36 12.45
CA GLY A 127 6.08 11.38 12.13
C GLY A 127 4.68 11.98 12.04
N LYS A 128 4.49 13.27 12.31
CA LYS A 128 3.19 13.96 12.26
C LYS A 128 2.83 14.48 10.87
N GLY A 129 3.55 14.03 9.85
CA GLY A 129 3.28 14.27 8.44
C GLY A 129 3.90 13.17 7.58
N GLY A 130 3.87 13.37 6.27
CA GLY A 130 4.41 12.38 5.32
C GLY A 130 3.66 11.04 5.36
N TRP A 131 4.34 9.97 4.98
CA TRP A 131 3.73 8.64 4.90
C TRP A 131 3.55 7.96 6.25
N ALA A 132 4.40 8.24 7.23
CA ALA A 132 4.25 7.75 8.60
C ALA A 132 2.87 8.13 9.18
N PHE A 133 2.52 9.42 9.10
CA PHE A 133 1.21 9.92 9.52
C PHE A 133 0.05 9.28 8.76
N LYS A 134 0.22 9.04 7.45
CA LYS A 134 -0.84 8.45 6.61
C LYS A 134 -1.06 6.98 6.95
N ALA A 135 0.02 6.23 7.18
CA ALA A 135 -0.02 4.85 7.67
C ALA A 135 -0.75 4.76 9.01
N GLU A 136 -0.38 5.63 9.96
CA GLU A 136 -1.00 5.69 11.29
C GLU A 136 -2.49 5.99 11.21
N ASN A 137 -2.87 7.04 10.48
CA ASN A 137 -4.28 7.43 10.40
C ASN A 137 -5.16 6.43 9.67
N CYS A 138 -4.69 5.84 8.56
CA CYS A 138 -5.49 4.85 7.84
C CYS A 138 -5.57 3.50 8.58
N SER A 139 -4.66 3.28 9.53
CA SER A 139 -4.68 2.11 10.41
C SER A 139 -5.27 2.41 11.79
N TYR A 140 -5.74 3.63 12.05
CA TYR A 140 -6.25 4.07 13.35
C TYR A 140 -5.26 3.87 14.51
N GLY A 141 -3.96 4.01 14.23
CA GLY A 141 -2.88 3.79 15.19
C GLY A 141 -2.36 2.35 15.25
N GLU A 142 -2.92 1.42 14.48
CA GLU A 142 -2.46 0.02 14.48
C GLU A 142 -1.09 -0.17 13.81
N VAL A 143 -0.69 0.74 12.92
CA VAL A 143 0.66 0.79 12.35
C VAL A 143 1.27 2.18 12.55
N GLN A 144 2.30 2.26 13.39
CA GLN A 144 2.98 3.51 13.72
C GLN A 144 4.48 3.38 13.43
N VAL A 145 5.00 4.15 12.47
CA VAL A 145 6.45 4.13 12.21
C VAL A 145 7.20 4.65 13.44
N ASP A 146 8.19 3.88 13.91
CA ASP A 146 9.08 4.31 15.00
C ASP A 146 10.11 5.32 14.46
N VAL A 147 9.64 6.55 14.23
CA VAL A 147 10.42 7.62 13.61
C VAL A 147 11.73 7.92 14.33
N PRO A 148 11.78 8.05 15.67
CA PRO A 148 13.03 8.32 16.39
C PRO A 148 14.12 7.27 16.17
N ASN A 149 13.72 6.03 15.90
CA ASN A 149 14.64 4.94 15.64
C ASN A 149 14.79 4.59 14.15
N SER A 150 14.02 5.21 13.27
CA SER A 150 14.09 5.00 11.83
C SER A 150 15.20 5.86 11.21
N MET A 151 15.71 5.45 10.05
CA MET A 151 16.79 6.16 9.37
C MET A 151 16.62 6.15 7.86
N VAL A 152 16.98 7.27 7.24
CA VAL A 152 17.19 7.37 5.79
C VAL A 152 18.68 7.62 5.56
N MET A 153 19.32 6.84 4.70
CA MET A 153 20.73 7.03 4.38
C MET A 153 21.04 6.73 2.92
N THR A 154 22.10 7.34 2.40
CA THR A 154 22.67 6.97 1.10
C THR A 154 23.70 5.88 1.29
N VAL A 155 23.70 4.88 0.41
CA VAL A 155 24.69 3.82 0.36
C VAL A 155 25.30 3.72 -1.04
N SER A 156 26.59 3.37 -1.08
CA SER A 156 27.33 3.13 -2.33
C SER A 156 27.86 1.70 -2.37
N PRO A 157 26.97 0.72 -2.58
CA PRO A 157 27.33 -0.69 -2.69
C PRO A 157 28.24 -0.99 -3.88
N THR A 158 29.05 -2.04 -3.76
CA THR A 158 29.80 -2.62 -4.88
C THR A 158 28.84 -3.33 -5.83
N CYS A 159 29.01 -3.12 -7.15
CA CYS A 159 28.18 -3.73 -8.19
C CYS A 159 28.32 -5.25 -8.21
N THR A 160 27.41 -5.95 -7.52
CA THR A 160 27.28 -7.40 -7.59
C THR A 160 26.12 -7.84 -8.49
N TRP A 161 25.36 -6.88 -9.03
CA TRP A 161 24.21 -7.11 -9.91
C TRP A 161 24.30 -6.25 -11.18
N PRO A 162 23.83 -6.77 -12.33
CA PRO A 162 23.58 -5.95 -13.51
C PRO A 162 22.22 -5.24 -13.38
N THR A 163 22.15 -3.92 -13.47
CA THR A 163 20.86 -3.19 -13.42
C THR A 163 19.89 -3.55 -14.54
N SER A 164 20.40 -4.09 -15.66
CA SER A 164 19.58 -4.63 -16.74
C SER A 164 18.79 -5.89 -16.36
N SER A 165 19.14 -6.58 -15.27
CA SER A 165 18.39 -7.77 -14.83
C SER A 165 17.14 -7.46 -14.02
N CYS A 166 16.90 -6.19 -13.67
CA CYS A 166 15.74 -5.77 -12.88
C CYS A 166 15.60 -6.50 -11.54
N ASP A 167 16.73 -7.00 -11.00
CA ASP A 167 16.79 -7.81 -9.80
C ASP A 167 16.82 -6.93 -8.55
N ALA A 168 15.63 -6.54 -8.09
CA ALA A 168 15.45 -5.68 -6.92
C ALA A 168 16.05 -6.30 -5.64
N TRP A 169 16.06 -7.63 -5.54
CA TRP A 169 16.64 -8.37 -4.42
C TRP A 169 18.15 -8.25 -4.37
N ALA A 170 18.83 -8.48 -5.49
CA ALA A 170 20.29 -8.35 -5.54
C ALA A 170 20.74 -6.93 -5.19
N VAL A 171 20.01 -5.92 -5.66
CA VAL A 171 20.25 -4.51 -5.30
C VAL A 171 20.10 -4.30 -3.80
N ALA A 172 18.99 -4.75 -3.21
CA ALA A 172 18.73 -4.59 -1.78
C ALA A 172 19.74 -5.34 -0.91
N ASN A 173 20.15 -6.55 -1.28
CA ASN A 173 21.17 -7.30 -0.54
C ASN A 173 22.50 -6.55 -0.49
N ALA A 174 22.92 -5.99 -1.62
CA ALA A 174 24.14 -5.21 -1.65
C ALA A 174 24.00 -3.86 -0.92
N ALA A 175 22.85 -3.19 -1.05
CA ALA A 175 22.55 -1.97 -0.30
C ALA A 175 22.55 -2.24 1.22
N ASN A 176 21.94 -3.33 1.65
CA ASN A 176 21.92 -3.79 3.05
C ASN A 176 23.32 -4.14 3.54
N ALA A 177 24.15 -4.80 2.73
CA ALA A 177 25.54 -5.09 3.08
C ALA A 177 26.36 -3.81 3.26
N ALA A 178 26.20 -2.83 2.36
CA ALA A 178 26.85 -1.52 2.47
C ALA A 178 26.37 -0.75 3.71
N ALA A 179 25.06 -0.70 3.96
CA ALA A 179 24.49 -0.09 5.15
C ALA A 179 25.01 -0.76 6.43
N LYS A 180 25.05 -2.09 6.45
CA LYS A 180 25.56 -2.89 7.57
C LYS A 180 27.04 -2.58 7.85
N ALA A 181 27.86 -2.46 6.80
CA ALA A 181 29.27 -2.08 6.94
C ALA A 181 29.43 -0.67 7.52
N SER A 182 28.54 0.27 7.18
CA SER A 182 28.57 1.65 7.71
C SER A 182 28.02 1.79 9.13
N LEU A 183 26.93 1.09 9.46
CA LEU A 183 26.24 1.20 10.75
C LEU A 183 26.81 0.26 11.81
N GLY A 184 27.49 -0.81 11.38
CA GLY A 184 27.87 -1.94 12.21
C GLY A 184 26.70 -2.89 12.49
N ASP A 185 27.04 -4.16 12.76
CA ASP A 185 26.08 -5.24 12.95
C ASP A 185 25.06 -4.96 14.05
N ALA A 186 25.48 -4.39 15.18
CA ALA A 186 24.59 -4.17 16.32
C ALA A 186 23.43 -3.23 15.95
N VAL A 187 23.73 -2.08 15.33
CA VAL A 187 22.75 -1.06 14.97
C VAL A 187 21.90 -1.53 13.79
N PHE A 188 22.53 -2.03 12.71
CA PHE A 188 21.83 -2.51 11.52
C PHE A 188 20.77 -3.56 11.87
N ASN A 189 21.08 -4.46 12.80
CA ASN A 189 20.18 -5.53 13.22
C ASN A 189 18.98 -5.07 14.08
N THR A 190 18.88 -3.79 14.42
CA THR A 190 17.72 -3.27 15.16
C THR A 190 16.56 -2.86 14.26
N TYR A 191 16.82 -2.58 12.98
CA TYR A 191 15.77 -2.25 12.01
C TYR A 191 14.94 -3.48 11.65
N THR A 192 13.64 -3.30 11.49
CA THR A 192 12.71 -4.38 11.15
C THR A 192 12.32 -4.33 9.68
N HIS A 193 12.10 -3.13 9.12
CA HIS A 193 11.63 -2.97 7.75
C HIS A 193 12.65 -2.19 6.91
N PHE A 194 12.84 -2.63 5.68
CA PHE A 194 13.87 -2.12 4.78
C PHE A 194 13.23 -1.59 3.51
N HIS A 195 13.48 -0.33 3.20
CA HIS A 195 12.96 0.33 2.00
C HIS A 195 14.15 0.72 1.11
N THR A 196 14.36 0.00 0.02
CA THR A 196 15.46 0.26 -0.90
C THR A 196 14.98 1.11 -2.07
N LEU A 197 15.49 2.33 -2.16
CA LEU A 197 15.22 3.29 -3.23
C LEU A 197 16.38 3.24 -4.23
N MET A 198 16.07 2.90 -5.48
CA MET A 198 17.07 2.62 -6.52
C MET A 198 16.63 3.17 -7.87
N ALA A 199 17.58 3.62 -8.69
CA ALA A 199 17.28 4.05 -10.05
C ALA A 199 17.38 2.84 -10.99
N MET A 200 16.22 2.32 -11.43
CA MET A 200 16.15 1.13 -12.30
C MET A 200 15.78 1.49 -13.73
N PRO A 201 16.34 0.82 -14.76
CA PRO A 201 15.98 1.07 -16.15
C PRO A 201 14.47 1.00 -16.40
N SER A 202 13.97 1.77 -17.36
CA SER A 202 12.53 1.77 -17.74
C SER A 202 12.02 0.38 -18.18
N ALA A 203 12.92 -0.47 -18.67
CA ALA A 203 12.65 -1.86 -19.03
C ALA A 203 12.18 -2.73 -17.85
N CYS A 204 12.40 -2.31 -16.59
CA CYS A 204 11.93 -3.05 -15.42
C CYS A 204 10.42 -2.93 -15.20
N SER A 205 9.77 -1.91 -15.75
CA SER A 205 8.30 -1.78 -15.81
C SER A 205 7.55 -1.87 -14.47
N TRP A 206 8.21 -1.59 -13.34
CA TRP A 206 7.57 -1.45 -12.02
C TRP A 206 7.98 -0.13 -11.34
N ALA A 207 7.06 0.44 -10.57
CA ALA A 207 7.26 1.65 -9.76
C ALA A 207 7.64 1.31 -8.31
N GLY A 208 7.07 0.22 -7.80
CA GLY A 208 7.33 -0.38 -6.51
C GLY A 208 7.21 -1.90 -6.57
N LEU A 209 7.85 -2.57 -5.62
CA LEU A 209 7.70 -3.99 -5.32
C LEU A 209 7.80 -4.16 -3.80
N ALA A 210 7.26 -5.26 -3.28
CA ALA A 210 7.37 -5.60 -1.87
C ALA A 210 7.35 -7.11 -1.62
N THR A 211 7.88 -7.51 -0.47
CA THR A 211 7.58 -8.83 0.07
C THR A 211 6.12 -8.90 0.51
N LEU A 212 5.40 -9.94 0.10
CA LEU A 212 4.16 -10.31 0.75
C LEU A 212 4.46 -11.06 2.04
N GLY A 213 4.08 -10.44 3.16
CA GLY A 213 4.38 -10.95 4.50
C GLY A 213 5.74 -10.50 5.06
N GLY A 214 5.98 -10.90 6.31
CA GLY A 214 7.06 -10.43 7.18
C GLY A 214 6.52 -9.74 8.45
N GLY A 215 5.32 -9.17 8.35
CA GLY A 215 4.46 -8.78 9.47
C GLY A 215 5.16 -7.86 10.47
N GLN A 216 4.96 -8.14 11.76
CA GLN A 216 5.61 -7.37 12.83
C GLN A 216 7.13 -7.49 12.84
N SER A 217 7.68 -8.55 12.24
CA SER A 217 9.09 -8.94 12.39
C SER A 217 9.98 -8.50 11.23
N GLY A 218 9.40 -8.02 10.12
CA GLY A 218 10.13 -7.31 9.10
C GLY A 218 9.47 -7.28 7.73
N GLY A 219 10.15 -6.70 6.75
CA GLY A 219 9.62 -6.52 5.42
C GLY A 219 10.61 -5.83 4.49
N GLN A 220 10.49 -6.07 3.19
CA GLN A 220 11.27 -5.38 2.17
C GLN A 220 10.32 -4.65 1.22
N VAL A 221 10.70 -3.42 0.90
CA VAL A 221 10.05 -2.56 -0.08
C VAL A 221 11.14 -2.08 -1.04
N TRP A 222 10.87 -2.14 -2.33
CA TRP A 222 11.74 -1.62 -3.38
C TRP A 222 11.01 -0.55 -4.15
N LEU A 223 11.62 0.63 -4.28
CA LEU A 223 11.01 1.78 -4.94
C LEU A 223 11.91 2.28 -6.06
N ASN A 224 11.31 2.46 -7.24
CA ASN A 224 12.03 2.89 -8.42
C ASN A 224 12.10 4.43 -8.50
N LEU A 225 13.32 4.96 -8.48
CA LEU A 225 13.59 6.39 -8.57
C LEU A 225 13.51 6.92 -10.01
N ASN A 226 13.60 6.08 -11.05
CA ASN A 226 13.45 6.56 -12.44
C ASN A 226 11.99 6.84 -12.81
N THR A 227 11.05 6.27 -12.06
CA THR A 227 9.62 6.57 -12.14
C THR A 227 9.21 7.52 -11.01
N PHE A 228 10.09 8.43 -10.58
CA PHE A 228 9.89 9.25 -9.37
C PHE A 228 8.50 9.91 -9.30
N SER A 229 8.02 10.47 -10.41
CA SER A 229 6.68 11.07 -10.45
C SER A 229 5.57 10.03 -10.25
N GLN A 230 5.67 8.84 -10.82
CA GLN A 230 4.68 7.78 -10.58
C GLN A 230 4.78 7.24 -9.15
N THR A 231 6.01 6.98 -8.67
CA THR A 231 6.27 6.39 -7.35
C THR A 231 5.92 7.34 -6.22
N PHE A 232 6.16 8.65 -6.38
CA PHE A 232 6.07 9.63 -5.30
C PHE A 232 5.09 10.79 -5.53
N ALA A 233 4.62 11.07 -6.76
CA ALA A 233 3.74 12.24 -6.99
C ALA A 233 2.28 12.02 -6.58
N SER A 234 1.86 10.79 -6.29
CA SER A 234 0.48 10.43 -5.94
C SER A 234 0.24 10.36 -4.42
N TRP A 235 0.78 11.31 -3.65
CA TRP A 235 0.56 11.37 -2.18
C TRP A 235 0.95 10.07 -1.46
N GLY A 236 2.02 9.41 -1.94
CA GLY A 236 2.57 8.20 -1.34
C GLY A 236 1.84 6.90 -1.63
N GLN A 237 1.00 6.84 -2.67
CA GLN A 237 0.25 5.63 -3.06
C GLN A 237 1.16 4.40 -3.17
N VAL A 238 2.20 4.42 -4.01
CA VAL A 238 3.12 3.28 -4.20
C VAL A 238 3.84 2.91 -2.89
N PRO A 239 4.56 3.81 -2.19
CA PRO A 239 5.24 3.46 -0.94
C PRO A 239 4.34 2.87 0.13
N LEU A 240 3.11 3.38 0.28
CA LEU A 240 2.15 2.87 1.25
C LEU A 240 1.58 1.51 0.82
N GLN A 241 1.27 1.33 -0.46
CA GLN A 241 0.85 0.05 -1.03
C GLN A 241 1.93 -1.02 -0.77
N GLU A 242 3.18 -0.74 -1.15
CA GLU A 242 4.31 -1.65 -0.97
C GLU A 242 4.57 -1.97 0.52
N MET A 243 4.45 -0.97 1.39
CA MET A 243 4.59 -1.19 2.83
C MET A 243 3.52 -2.15 3.36
N ILE A 244 2.25 -2.01 2.93
CA ILE A 244 1.18 -2.86 3.48
C ILE A 244 1.10 -4.25 2.83
N HIS A 245 1.76 -4.48 1.70
CA HIS A 245 2.05 -5.84 1.22
C HIS A 245 2.85 -6.64 2.27
N ASN A 246 3.70 -6.02 3.08
CA ASN A 246 4.41 -6.71 4.18
C ASN A 246 3.45 -7.28 5.25
N PHE A 247 2.18 -6.85 5.25
CA PHE A 247 1.09 -7.35 6.08
C PHE A 247 0.06 -8.20 5.31
N VAL A 248 0.46 -8.75 4.16
CA VAL A 248 -0.30 -9.77 3.42
C VAL A 248 -1.63 -9.23 2.90
N ILE A 249 -1.57 -8.02 2.36
CA ILE A 249 -2.67 -7.43 1.59
C ILE A 249 -2.30 -7.47 0.13
N TYR A 250 -3.30 -7.70 -0.71
CA TYR A 250 -3.17 -7.86 -2.14
C TYR A 250 -3.74 -6.64 -2.85
N HIS A 251 -3.59 -6.60 -4.17
CA HIS A 251 -4.08 -5.48 -4.96
C HIS A 251 -5.61 -5.37 -4.91
N GLY A 252 -6.10 -4.15 -5.07
CA GLY A 252 -7.52 -3.84 -5.21
C GLY A 252 -7.96 -4.01 -6.66
N TYR A 253 -9.12 -4.64 -6.84
CA TYR A 253 -9.71 -4.94 -8.14
C TYR A 253 -10.92 -4.04 -8.43
N SER A 254 -11.25 -3.86 -9.70
CA SER A 254 -12.57 -3.36 -10.09
C SER A 254 -13.02 -4.10 -11.34
N SER A 255 -14.26 -4.59 -11.33
CA SER A 255 -14.80 -5.46 -12.38
C SER A 255 -13.90 -6.68 -12.65
N GLY A 256 -13.24 -7.22 -11.61
CA GLY A 256 -12.31 -8.35 -11.74
C GLY A 256 -10.96 -8.02 -12.37
N ILE A 257 -10.66 -6.74 -12.60
CA ILE A 257 -9.39 -6.28 -13.16
C ILE A 257 -8.52 -5.71 -12.05
N GLU A 258 -7.33 -6.27 -11.89
CA GLU A 258 -6.31 -5.85 -10.92
C GLU A 258 -5.94 -4.37 -11.11
N TYR A 259 -5.63 -3.68 -10.01
CA TYR A 259 -5.28 -2.25 -9.92
C TYR A 259 -6.39 -1.26 -10.30
N GLN A 260 -7.57 -1.72 -10.72
CA GLN A 260 -8.65 -0.81 -11.14
C GLN A 260 -9.50 -0.28 -9.97
N ASP A 261 -9.25 -0.70 -8.73
CA ASP A 261 -9.85 -0.04 -7.58
C ASP A 261 -9.24 1.36 -7.39
N LYS A 262 -10.06 2.41 -7.51
CA LYS A 262 -9.61 3.79 -7.28
C LYS A 262 -10.05 4.36 -5.93
N THR A 263 -10.69 3.53 -5.10
CA THR A 263 -11.12 3.87 -3.75
C THR A 263 -10.05 3.56 -2.71
N SER A 264 -9.05 2.74 -3.07
CA SER A 264 -7.95 2.32 -2.21
C SER A 264 -6.61 2.51 -2.93
N TRP A 265 -5.55 2.79 -2.18
CA TRP A 265 -4.18 2.74 -2.70
C TRP A 265 -3.68 1.33 -3.00
N MET A 266 -4.42 0.28 -2.63
CA MET A 266 -4.16 -1.07 -3.10
C MET A 266 -4.53 -1.29 -4.56
N GLY A 267 -5.37 -0.42 -5.13
CA GLY A 267 -5.50 -0.31 -6.58
C GLY A 267 -4.69 0.87 -7.12
N THR A 268 -5.34 1.80 -7.79
CA THR A 268 -4.74 3.05 -8.30
C THR A 268 -5.28 4.30 -7.60
N GLY A 269 -6.07 4.13 -6.54
CA GLY A 269 -6.57 5.23 -5.72
C GLY A 269 -5.47 5.83 -4.86
N THR A 270 -5.75 6.98 -4.24
CA THR A 270 -4.79 7.66 -3.34
C THR A 270 -5.29 7.79 -1.90
N ALA A 271 -6.43 7.17 -1.62
CA ALA A 271 -7.15 7.15 -0.35
C ALA A 271 -6.80 5.90 0.48
N CYS A 272 -7.19 5.85 1.75
CA CYS A 272 -6.93 4.73 2.65
C CYS A 272 -7.43 3.39 2.07
N PRO A 273 -6.94 2.24 2.59
CA PRO A 273 -7.43 0.93 2.20
C PRO A 273 -8.95 0.83 2.35
N SER A 274 -9.57 0.01 1.50
CA SER A 274 -11.01 -0.28 1.61
C SER A 274 -11.30 -1.09 2.88
N THR A 275 -12.53 -1.08 3.39
CA THR A 275 -12.91 -1.82 4.60
C THR A 275 -12.75 -3.33 4.45
N THR A 276 -12.81 -3.89 3.24
CA THR A 276 -12.42 -5.27 2.96
C THR A 276 -10.94 -5.50 3.30
N GLU A 277 -10.04 -4.64 2.82
CA GLU A 277 -8.61 -4.69 3.12
C GLU A 277 -8.33 -4.40 4.60
N MET A 278 -8.97 -3.38 5.19
CA MET A 278 -8.82 -3.01 6.59
C MET A 278 -9.32 -4.10 7.54
N ASN A 279 -10.40 -4.81 7.21
CA ASN A 279 -10.89 -5.95 7.99
C ASN A 279 -9.86 -7.09 8.00
N TRP A 280 -9.26 -7.37 6.85
CA TRP A 280 -8.17 -8.35 6.73
C TRP A 280 -6.92 -7.94 7.53
N LEU A 281 -6.63 -6.65 7.57
CA LEU A 281 -5.54 -6.08 8.39
C LEU A 281 -5.85 -6.03 9.89
N GLY A 282 -7.12 -6.21 10.29
CA GLY A 282 -7.57 -6.04 11.68
C GLY A 282 -7.77 -4.57 12.10
N TRP A 283 -7.82 -3.63 11.14
CA TRP A 283 -7.99 -2.20 11.39
C TRP A 283 -9.46 -1.76 11.38
N ALA A 284 -10.34 -2.58 10.83
CA ALA A 284 -11.77 -2.28 10.74
C ALA A 284 -12.62 -3.38 11.40
N SER A 285 -13.80 -3.00 11.89
CA SER A 285 -14.80 -3.93 12.42
C SER A 285 -16.22 -3.53 12.00
N PRO A 286 -17.13 -4.51 11.90
CA PRO A 286 -18.51 -4.27 11.49
C PRO A 286 -19.27 -3.48 12.56
N VAL A 287 -20.23 -2.68 12.13
CA VAL A 287 -21.21 -2.06 13.04
C VAL A 287 -21.97 -3.15 13.80
N GLN A 288 -22.44 -2.83 15.01
CA GLN A 288 -23.20 -3.78 15.82
C GLN A 288 -24.39 -4.36 15.03
N GLY A 289 -24.47 -5.69 14.97
CA GLY A 289 -25.51 -6.41 14.24
C GLY A 289 -25.39 -6.33 12.71
N GLY A 290 -24.35 -5.69 12.18
CA GLY A 290 -24.07 -5.59 10.75
C GLY A 290 -23.03 -6.59 10.26
N GLU A 291 -22.63 -7.57 11.08
CA GLU A 291 -21.66 -8.59 10.69
C GLU A 291 -22.35 -9.81 10.09
N GLY A 292 -21.91 -10.19 8.89
CA GLY A 292 -22.28 -11.47 8.28
C GLY A 292 -23.77 -11.66 8.00
N LEU A 293 -24.48 -10.59 7.66
CA LEU A 293 -25.93 -10.62 7.37
C LEU A 293 -26.25 -11.59 6.23
N ASP A 294 -26.98 -12.66 6.53
CA ASP A 294 -27.25 -13.75 5.60
C ASP A 294 -28.76 -13.94 5.34
N ALA A 295 -29.14 -15.06 4.72
CA ALA A 295 -30.55 -15.39 4.47
C ALA A 295 -31.41 -15.54 5.73
N VAL A 296 -30.81 -15.81 6.90
CA VAL A 296 -31.50 -15.92 8.18
C VAL A 296 -31.72 -14.53 8.77
N ALA A 297 -30.71 -13.67 8.70
CA ALA A 297 -30.83 -12.29 9.15
C ALA A 297 -31.76 -11.47 8.25
N LEU A 298 -31.61 -11.58 6.93
CA LEU A 298 -32.35 -10.77 5.95
C LEU A 298 -33.54 -11.53 5.38
N ALA A 299 -34.67 -11.44 6.08
CA ALA A 299 -35.96 -11.94 5.59
C ALA A 299 -36.38 -11.22 4.28
N PRO A 300 -36.87 -11.93 3.26
CA PRO A 300 -37.31 -11.30 2.02
C PRO A 300 -38.42 -10.27 2.22
N GLY A 301 -38.34 -9.16 1.49
CA GLY A 301 -39.33 -8.07 1.46
C GLY A 301 -39.30 -7.13 2.67
N ALA A 302 -38.52 -7.43 3.70
CA ALA A 302 -38.35 -6.58 4.87
C ALA A 302 -37.04 -5.79 4.78
N ALA A 303 -37.13 -4.46 4.92
CA ALA A 303 -35.94 -3.63 5.11
C ALA A 303 -35.44 -3.74 6.56
N MET A 304 -34.16 -4.04 6.73
CA MET A 304 -33.46 -4.14 8.00
C MET A 304 -32.48 -2.99 8.18
N GLY A 305 -32.46 -2.38 9.37
CA GLY A 305 -31.66 -1.22 9.73
C GLY A 305 -32.41 -0.32 10.75
N PRO A 306 -31.91 0.90 11.02
CA PRO A 306 -30.70 1.49 10.45
C PRO A 306 -29.41 0.86 10.98
N TYR A 307 -28.46 0.69 10.09
CA TYR A 307 -27.05 0.55 10.42
C TYR A 307 -26.39 1.92 10.22
N THR A 308 -26.15 2.66 11.29
CA THR A 308 -25.46 3.96 11.20
C THR A 308 -23.97 3.71 11.09
N ILE A 309 -23.43 3.82 9.87
CA ILE A 309 -22.01 3.63 9.61
C ILE A 309 -21.29 4.99 9.63
N PRO A 310 -20.21 5.15 10.42
CA PRO A 310 -19.31 6.28 10.32
C PRO A 310 -18.48 6.24 9.04
N ALA A 311 -18.02 7.40 8.58
CA ALA A 311 -17.06 7.49 7.49
C ALA A 311 -15.72 6.89 7.91
N THR A 312 -15.00 6.25 6.99
CA THR A 312 -13.73 5.57 7.27
C THR A 312 -12.69 6.47 7.93
N TRP A 313 -12.63 7.76 7.63
CA TRP A 313 -11.67 8.66 8.30
C TRP A 313 -11.96 8.89 9.80
N VAL A 314 -13.16 8.59 10.28
CA VAL A 314 -13.60 8.83 11.67
C VAL A 314 -13.09 7.74 12.60
N THR A 315 -13.27 6.48 12.22
CA THR A 315 -12.90 5.32 13.03
C THR A 315 -12.86 4.04 12.21
N GLY A 316 -12.04 3.08 12.65
CA GLY A 316 -12.07 1.69 12.19
C GLY A 316 -13.15 0.86 12.87
N LEU A 317 -13.65 1.32 14.03
CA LEU A 317 -14.59 0.55 14.83
C LEU A 317 -16.03 0.76 14.35
N GLY A 318 -16.71 -0.33 14.03
CA GLY A 318 -18.11 -0.27 13.62
C GLY A 318 -18.36 0.48 12.30
N ASN A 319 -17.40 0.48 11.38
CA ASN A 319 -17.40 1.36 10.21
C ASN A 319 -17.88 0.73 8.90
N PHE A 320 -18.28 -0.54 8.92
CA PHE A 320 -18.90 -1.21 7.78
C PHE A 320 -20.07 -2.11 8.16
N VAL A 321 -20.86 -2.47 7.16
CA VAL A 321 -21.80 -3.61 7.20
C VAL A 321 -21.28 -4.68 6.25
N ARG A 322 -21.37 -5.95 6.64
CA ARG A 322 -20.99 -7.11 5.84
C ARG A 322 -22.20 -8.00 5.57
N VAL A 323 -22.45 -8.31 4.31
CA VAL A 323 -23.53 -9.21 3.86
C VAL A 323 -22.93 -10.47 3.25
N LYS A 324 -23.53 -11.61 3.59
CA LYS A 324 -23.26 -12.95 3.06
C LYS A 324 -24.48 -13.39 2.24
N PRO A 325 -24.48 -13.23 0.91
CA PRO A 325 -25.64 -13.54 0.06
C PRO A 325 -25.96 -15.04 -0.08
N THR A 326 -26.09 -15.78 1.03
CA THR A 326 -26.31 -17.25 1.09
C THR A 326 -27.58 -17.72 0.39
N TRP A 327 -28.47 -16.80 0.02
CA TRP A 327 -29.66 -17.06 -0.76
C TRP A 327 -29.44 -17.11 -2.27
N THR A 328 -28.27 -16.70 -2.76
CA THR A 328 -27.93 -16.86 -4.18
C THR A 328 -27.39 -18.27 -4.40
N SER A 329 -27.76 -18.89 -5.52
CA SER A 329 -27.36 -20.27 -5.84
C SER A 329 -25.86 -20.45 -6.06
N TRP A 330 -25.13 -19.34 -6.21
CA TRP A 330 -23.71 -19.31 -6.54
C TRP A 330 -22.82 -18.93 -5.35
N TYR A 331 -23.39 -18.57 -4.19
CA TYR A 331 -22.63 -18.07 -3.04
C TYR A 331 -21.55 -19.04 -2.53
N THR A 332 -21.79 -20.34 -2.62
CA THR A 332 -20.85 -21.39 -2.18
C THR A 332 -19.78 -21.72 -3.22
N ASN A 333 -19.80 -21.07 -4.38
CA ASN A 333 -18.79 -21.29 -5.41
C ASN A 333 -17.47 -20.63 -5.03
N THR A 334 -16.37 -21.38 -5.04
CA THR A 334 -15.05 -20.87 -4.64
C THR A 334 -14.39 -19.95 -5.67
N LEU A 335 -14.95 -19.79 -6.87
CA LEU A 335 -14.41 -18.90 -7.91
C LEU A 335 -15.13 -17.55 -7.97
N TYR A 336 -16.38 -17.49 -7.52
CA TYR A 336 -17.22 -16.28 -7.67
C TYR A 336 -18.30 -16.10 -6.61
N GLY A 337 -18.31 -16.91 -5.55
CA GLY A 337 -19.07 -16.59 -4.35
C GLY A 337 -18.46 -15.37 -3.67
N MET A 338 -19.27 -14.34 -3.38
CA MET A 338 -18.80 -13.06 -2.85
C MET A 338 -19.55 -12.66 -1.59
N ASN A 339 -18.85 -12.09 -0.62
CA ASN A 339 -19.41 -11.26 0.44
C ASN A 339 -19.43 -9.80 -0.01
N LEU A 340 -20.33 -8.99 0.55
CA LEU A 340 -20.42 -7.55 0.28
C LEU A 340 -20.05 -6.75 1.52
N TYR A 341 -19.26 -5.69 1.34
CA TYR A 341 -18.89 -4.72 2.36
C TYR A 341 -19.45 -3.35 1.98
N PHE A 342 -20.08 -2.68 2.94
CA PHE A 342 -20.65 -1.35 2.76
C PHE A 342 -19.94 -0.38 3.70
N GLU A 343 -19.28 0.63 3.13
CA GLU A 343 -18.53 1.64 3.87
C GLU A 343 -18.93 3.05 3.46
N LEU A 344 -18.88 4.00 4.38
CA LEU A 344 -19.01 5.41 4.03
C LEU A 344 -17.63 6.00 3.77
N ARG A 345 -17.40 6.55 2.58
CA ARG A 345 -16.14 7.22 2.22
C ARG A 345 -16.34 8.72 2.08
N GLN A 346 -15.42 9.50 2.62
CA GLN A 346 -15.46 10.97 2.60
C GLN A 346 -14.05 11.52 2.42
N ALA A 347 -13.91 12.57 1.61
CA ALA A 347 -12.61 13.17 1.29
C ALA A 347 -12.09 14.06 2.43
N VAL A 348 -11.73 13.46 3.56
CA VAL A 348 -11.25 14.12 4.78
C VAL A 348 -10.02 13.38 5.33
N ASN A 349 -9.09 14.10 5.96
CA ASN A 349 -7.87 13.56 6.56
C ASN A 349 -7.07 12.68 5.58
N SER A 350 -6.75 11.44 5.93
CA SER A 350 -5.98 10.54 5.07
C SER A 350 -6.72 10.08 3.81
N ASP A 351 -8.04 10.29 3.76
CA ASP A 351 -8.87 10.15 2.57
C ASP A 351 -9.01 11.49 1.80
N ALA A 352 -8.30 12.58 2.13
CA ALA A 352 -8.49 13.91 1.52
C ALA A 352 -8.38 13.94 -0.02
N ASN A 353 -7.65 13.01 -0.63
CA ASN A 353 -7.52 12.90 -2.09
C ASN A 353 -8.45 11.85 -2.71
N LEU A 354 -9.42 11.34 -1.95
CA LEU A 354 -10.44 10.44 -2.46
C LEU A 354 -11.20 11.12 -3.61
N ASP A 355 -11.29 10.42 -4.74
CA ASP A 355 -11.97 10.92 -5.94
C ASP A 355 -13.42 11.35 -5.60
N PRO A 356 -13.91 12.51 -6.08
CA PRO A 356 -15.30 12.93 -5.89
C PRO A 356 -16.35 11.91 -6.39
N LEU A 357 -15.96 10.97 -7.25
CA LEU A 357 -16.79 9.82 -7.62
C LEU A 357 -17.15 8.94 -6.41
N TYR A 358 -16.34 8.93 -5.35
CA TYR A 358 -16.52 8.09 -4.15
C TYR A 358 -16.80 8.91 -2.89
N ALA A 359 -16.34 10.15 -2.81
CA ALA A 359 -16.57 11.00 -1.64
C ALA A 359 -18.07 11.28 -1.39
N GLY A 360 -18.48 11.17 -0.13
CA GLY A 360 -19.86 11.41 0.32
C GLY A 360 -20.82 10.31 -0.08
N LYS A 361 -20.32 9.09 -0.35
CA LYS A 361 -21.11 7.96 -0.84
C LYS A 361 -20.84 6.72 -0.02
N ILE A 362 -21.81 5.82 -0.04
CA ILE A 362 -21.61 4.45 0.42
C ILE A 362 -20.87 3.71 -0.69
N VAL A 363 -19.60 3.39 -0.47
CA VAL A 363 -18.81 2.55 -1.37
C VAL A 363 -19.09 1.10 -1.01
N VAL A 364 -19.28 0.28 -2.04
CA VAL A 364 -19.54 -1.15 -1.89
C VAL A 364 -18.43 -1.94 -2.56
N HIS A 365 -17.80 -2.81 -1.79
CA HIS A 365 -16.83 -3.79 -2.28
C HIS A 365 -17.42 -5.19 -2.18
N GLU A 366 -16.96 -6.06 -3.07
CA GLU A 366 -17.21 -7.49 -3.03
C GLU A 366 -15.88 -8.24 -2.85
N ILE A 367 -15.91 -9.36 -2.14
CA ILE A 367 -14.70 -10.13 -1.79
C ILE A 367 -15.02 -11.62 -1.74
N LEU A 368 -14.10 -12.50 -2.16
CA LEU A 368 -14.34 -13.94 -2.26
C LEU A 368 -14.78 -14.54 -0.93
N SER A 369 -16.00 -15.08 -0.91
CA SER A 369 -16.70 -15.45 0.32
C SER A 369 -16.00 -16.56 1.10
N TYR A 370 -15.48 -17.58 0.42
CA TYR A 370 -14.85 -18.73 1.07
C TYR A 370 -13.56 -18.35 1.80
N MET A 371 -12.79 -17.39 1.26
CA MET A 371 -11.59 -16.87 1.92
C MET A 371 -11.95 -15.92 3.04
N ASP A 372 -12.86 -14.99 2.76
CA ASP A 372 -13.26 -13.95 3.72
C ASP A 372 -14.05 -14.52 4.91
N ASN A 373 -14.74 -15.64 4.75
CA ASN A 373 -15.40 -16.35 5.85
C ASN A 373 -14.42 -17.12 6.75
N ASP A 374 -13.18 -17.34 6.30
CA ASP A 374 -12.13 -18.05 7.03
C ASP A 374 -10.76 -17.37 6.83
N ILE A 375 -10.71 -16.08 7.20
CA ILE A 375 -9.49 -15.26 7.13
C ILE A 375 -8.29 -15.96 7.79
N PRO A 376 -8.40 -16.62 8.97
CA PRO A 376 -7.26 -17.30 9.58
C PRO A 376 -6.61 -18.34 8.66
N THR A 377 -7.40 -19.12 7.92
CA THR A 377 -6.89 -20.13 6.96
C THR A 377 -6.36 -19.49 5.69
N TYR A 378 -7.04 -18.48 5.15
CA TYR A 378 -6.73 -17.88 3.85
C TYR A 378 -5.95 -16.58 3.91
N ARG A 379 -5.37 -16.25 5.08
CA ARG A 379 -4.69 -14.97 5.32
C ARG A 379 -3.63 -14.63 4.27
N SER A 380 -3.00 -15.66 3.71
CA SER A 380 -1.94 -15.56 2.72
C SER A 380 -2.37 -15.78 1.28
N SER A 381 -3.68 -15.82 1.01
CA SER A 381 -4.27 -15.87 -0.32
C SER A 381 -4.82 -14.51 -0.72
N ASP A 382 -4.90 -14.22 -2.02
CA ASP A 382 -5.57 -13.02 -2.53
C ASP A 382 -7.10 -13.22 -2.53
N PRO A 383 -7.86 -12.55 -1.65
CA PRO A 383 -9.30 -12.69 -1.61
C PRO A 383 -10.03 -11.88 -2.69
N HIS A 384 -9.29 -11.18 -3.55
CA HIS A 384 -9.83 -10.33 -4.62
C HIS A 384 -10.83 -9.30 -4.10
N SER A 385 -10.33 -8.37 -3.27
CA SER A 385 -11.09 -7.18 -2.85
C SER A 385 -11.45 -6.36 -4.09
N ASN A 386 -12.72 -6.37 -4.49
CA ASN A 386 -13.18 -5.81 -5.74
C ASN A 386 -14.19 -4.68 -5.51
N TYR A 387 -13.87 -3.47 -5.95
CA TYR A 387 -14.82 -2.36 -5.99
C TYR A 387 -16.01 -2.72 -6.89
N MET A 388 -17.21 -2.53 -6.35
CA MET A 388 -18.47 -2.83 -7.04
C MET A 388 -19.19 -1.55 -7.49
N THR A 389 -19.48 -0.64 -6.56
CA THR A 389 -20.26 0.58 -6.86
C THR A 389 -20.11 1.63 -5.75
N ALA A 390 -20.52 2.86 -6.04
CA ALA A 390 -20.65 3.95 -5.08
C ALA A 390 -22.08 4.52 -5.13
N VAL A 391 -22.75 4.53 -3.98
CA VAL A 391 -24.17 4.83 -3.85
C VAL A 391 -24.37 6.17 -3.16
N LEU A 392 -25.15 7.04 -3.80
CA LEU A 392 -25.46 8.37 -3.27
C LEU A 392 -26.35 8.29 -2.01
N PRO A 393 -26.20 9.23 -1.06
CA PRO A 393 -27.14 9.38 0.04
C PRO A 393 -28.55 9.66 -0.47
N ASN A 394 -29.57 9.33 0.35
CA ASN A 394 -30.99 9.45 0.00
C ASN A 394 -31.38 8.71 -1.27
N THR A 395 -30.85 7.49 -1.46
CA THR A 395 -31.19 6.67 -2.64
C THR A 395 -31.56 5.24 -2.26
N ARG A 396 -32.30 4.60 -3.18
CA ARG A 396 -32.59 3.18 -3.20
C ARG A 396 -31.88 2.58 -4.41
N THR A 397 -31.07 1.55 -4.20
CA THR A 397 -30.25 0.93 -5.25
C THR A 397 -30.36 -0.59 -5.19
N VAL A 398 -30.69 -1.21 -6.33
CA VAL A 398 -30.60 -2.67 -6.48
C VAL A 398 -29.15 -3.03 -6.79
N LEU A 399 -28.60 -3.99 -6.06
CA LEU A 399 -27.20 -4.37 -6.17
C LEU A 399 -27.00 -5.54 -7.13
N SER A 400 -26.01 -5.39 -7.99
CA SER A 400 -25.56 -6.40 -8.94
C SER A 400 -24.04 -6.34 -9.04
N SER A 401 -23.40 -7.50 -9.19
CA SER A 401 -21.96 -7.61 -9.38
C SER A 401 -21.59 -7.25 -10.82
N PRO A 402 -20.78 -6.21 -11.07
CA PRO A 402 -20.24 -5.92 -12.38
C PRO A 402 -19.22 -6.97 -12.85
N SER A 403 -18.47 -7.58 -11.91
CA SER A 403 -17.45 -8.58 -12.24
C SER A 403 -18.06 -9.90 -12.72
N LEU A 404 -19.21 -10.28 -12.14
CA LEU A 404 -19.89 -11.54 -12.45
C LEU A 404 -21.07 -11.38 -13.41
N GLY A 405 -21.60 -10.16 -13.57
CA GLY A 405 -22.80 -9.91 -14.36
C GLY A 405 -24.07 -10.50 -13.75
N VAL A 406 -24.13 -10.68 -12.43
CA VAL A 406 -25.26 -11.29 -11.71
C VAL A 406 -25.87 -10.33 -10.68
N ALA A 407 -27.15 -10.51 -10.38
CA ALA A 407 -27.84 -9.77 -9.32
C ALA A 407 -27.63 -10.44 -7.96
N TYR A 408 -27.51 -9.62 -6.91
CA TYR A 408 -27.49 -10.10 -5.52
C TYR A 408 -28.89 -10.30 -4.93
N ASN A 409 -29.93 -9.91 -5.65
CA ASN A 409 -31.31 -9.83 -5.16
C ASN A 409 -31.41 -9.06 -3.83
N LEU A 410 -30.67 -7.94 -3.76
CA LEU A 410 -30.50 -7.11 -2.58
C LEU A 410 -30.69 -5.64 -2.95
N VAL A 411 -31.45 -4.92 -2.13
CA VAL A 411 -31.67 -3.49 -2.22
C VAL A 411 -30.95 -2.80 -1.07
N LEU A 412 -30.11 -1.83 -1.41
CA LEU A 412 -29.50 -0.88 -0.49
C LEU A 412 -30.35 0.39 -0.42
N TYR A 413 -30.61 0.86 0.80
CA TYR A 413 -31.14 2.20 1.06
C TYR A 413 -30.08 3.00 1.80
N ALA A 414 -29.63 4.09 1.19
CA ALA A 414 -28.76 5.05 1.82
C ALA A 414 -29.61 6.22 2.34
N GLY A 415 -29.57 6.48 3.64
CA GLY A 415 -30.21 7.65 4.23
C GLY A 415 -29.41 8.94 4.01
N PRO A 416 -29.80 10.04 4.68
CA PRO A 416 -29.07 11.30 4.60
C PRO A 416 -27.75 11.25 5.36
N LEU A 417 -26.74 11.97 4.84
CA LEU A 417 -25.51 12.23 5.57
C LEU A 417 -25.79 13.12 6.80
N SER A 418 -25.08 12.87 7.89
CA SER A 418 -25.19 13.63 9.13
C SER A 418 -23.83 13.83 9.81
N GLY A 419 -23.79 14.70 10.84
CA GLY A 419 -22.55 15.13 11.50
C GLY A 419 -21.90 16.35 10.83
N SER A 420 -20.89 16.92 11.48
CA SER A 420 -20.28 18.22 11.10
C SER A 420 -19.55 18.19 9.75
N GLN A 421 -19.18 17.00 9.26
CA GLN A 421 -18.50 16.80 7.98
C GLN A 421 -19.04 15.57 7.24
N SER A 422 -20.36 15.35 7.30
CA SER A 422 -20.99 14.17 6.68
C SER A 422 -20.37 12.85 7.18
N GLN A 423 -20.21 12.77 8.50
CA GLN A 423 -19.48 11.71 9.19
C GLN A 423 -20.26 10.40 9.30
N PHE A 424 -21.59 10.44 9.18
CA PHE A 424 -22.43 9.27 9.41
C PHE A 424 -23.51 9.15 8.35
N VAL A 425 -23.85 7.91 7.99
CA VAL A 425 -25.00 7.60 7.14
C VAL A 425 -25.77 6.39 7.72
N PRO A 426 -27.11 6.48 7.86
CA PRO A 426 -27.90 5.30 8.17
C PRO A 426 -28.14 4.49 6.90
N LEU A 427 -27.81 3.21 6.95
CA LEU A 427 -27.96 2.24 5.88
C LEU A 427 -29.08 1.24 6.23
N TYR A 428 -29.88 0.86 5.24
CA TYR A 428 -30.83 -0.26 5.35
C TYR A 428 -30.66 -1.22 4.19
N LEU A 429 -30.99 -2.49 4.42
CA LEU A 429 -30.88 -3.57 3.44
C LEU A 429 -32.19 -4.31 3.34
N CYS A 430 -32.64 -4.62 2.13
CA CYS A 430 -33.77 -5.52 1.90
C CYS A 430 -33.42 -6.55 0.84
N ARG A 431 -33.54 -7.82 1.19
CA ARG A 431 -33.44 -8.92 0.23
C ARG A 431 -34.80 -9.13 -0.44
N PHE A 432 -34.81 -9.57 -1.69
CA PHE A 432 -36.02 -10.04 -2.39
C PHE A 432 -35.81 -11.42 -3.02
N THR A 433 -36.91 -12.06 -3.41
CA THR A 433 -36.89 -13.39 -4.05
C THR A 433 -37.05 -13.32 -5.56
N THR A 434 -38.03 -12.55 -6.02
CA THR A 434 -38.48 -12.50 -7.41
C THR A 434 -38.24 -11.13 -8.02
N ALA A 435 -38.65 -10.07 -7.32
CA ALA A 435 -38.54 -8.70 -7.81
C ALA A 435 -38.23 -7.71 -6.67
N ASP A 436 -37.52 -6.64 -7.01
CA ASP A 436 -37.14 -5.60 -6.04
C ASP A 436 -38.36 -4.84 -5.49
N THR A 437 -39.52 -4.92 -6.15
CA THR A 437 -40.81 -4.38 -5.67
C THR A 437 -41.33 -5.06 -4.41
N GLU A 438 -40.80 -6.23 -4.04
CA GLU A 438 -41.05 -6.86 -2.72
C GLU A 438 -40.49 -6.00 -1.59
N CYS A 439 -39.44 -5.24 -1.87
CA CYS A 439 -38.80 -4.35 -0.91
C CYS A 439 -39.50 -2.99 -0.88
N PRO A 440 -39.58 -2.34 0.30
CA PRO A 440 -40.28 -1.07 0.47
C PRO A 440 -39.70 0.06 -0.40
N THR A 441 -40.48 1.12 -0.59
CA THR A 441 -39.97 2.36 -1.18
C THR A 441 -38.93 3.01 -0.26
N LEU A 442 -38.11 3.93 -0.79
CA LEU A 442 -37.12 4.66 0.00
C LEU A 442 -37.77 5.36 1.19
N THR A 443 -38.88 6.06 0.97
CA THR A 443 -39.60 6.78 2.03
C THR A 443 -40.05 5.86 3.14
N VAL A 444 -40.58 4.68 2.81
CA VAL A 444 -41.06 3.71 3.81
C VAL A 444 -39.89 3.09 4.59
N ALA A 445 -38.80 2.73 3.91
CA ALA A 445 -37.60 2.21 4.57
C ALA A 445 -37.01 3.22 5.57
N LEU A 446 -36.91 4.50 5.17
CA LEU A 446 -36.40 5.58 6.01
C LEU A 446 -37.40 6.02 7.10
N SER A 447 -38.71 5.82 6.93
CA SER A 447 -39.71 6.18 7.96
C SER A 447 -39.85 5.12 9.05
N ASN A 448 -39.56 3.85 8.74
CA ASN A 448 -39.60 2.74 9.69
C ASN A 448 -38.41 2.71 10.66
N THR A 449 -37.67 3.82 10.77
CA THR A 449 -36.64 4.00 11.80
C THR A 449 -37.32 3.82 13.16
N PRO A 450 -36.96 2.80 13.98
CA PRO A 450 -37.27 2.86 15.40
C PRO A 450 -36.72 4.21 15.87
N LYS A 451 -37.53 5.09 16.48
CA LYS A 451 -37.01 6.33 17.08
C LYS A 451 -35.80 5.91 17.91
N SER A 452 -34.60 6.33 17.49
CA SER A 452 -33.39 5.97 18.23
C SER A 452 -33.67 6.30 19.70
N PRO A 453 -33.31 5.40 20.64
CA PRO A 453 -33.10 5.83 22.00
C PRO A 453 -32.21 7.07 21.95
N PRO A 454 -32.42 8.08 22.81
CA PRO A 454 -31.49 9.21 22.88
C PRO A 454 -30.07 8.67 22.88
N PRO A 455 -29.14 9.32 22.13
CA PRO A 455 -27.77 8.85 22.03
C PRO A 455 -27.30 8.47 23.43
N PRO A 456 -26.68 7.29 23.63
CA PRO A 456 -26.13 6.94 24.94
C PRO A 456 -25.33 8.16 25.41
N PRO A 457 -25.57 8.65 26.64
CA PRO A 457 -24.87 9.82 27.14
C PRO A 457 -23.40 9.61 26.83
N SER A 458 -22.77 10.59 26.21
CA SER A 458 -21.33 10.56 25.93
C SER A 458 -20.65 9.95 27.14
N PRO A 459 -19.77 8.93 26.98
CA PRO A 459 -19.08 8.34 28.12
C PRO A 459 -18.58 9.51 28.96
N PRO A 460 -18.87 9.55 30.28
CA PRO A 460 -18.42 10.65 31.11
C PRO A 460 -16.94 10.84 30.79
N ALA A 461 -16.58 12.08 30.43
CA ALA A 461 -15.21 12.42 30.12
C ALA A 461 -14.34 11.70 31.16
N PRO A 462 -13.35 10.88 30.73
CA PRO A 462 -12.55 10.12 31.67
C PRO A 462 -12.14 11.10 32.76
N PRO A 463 -12.36 10.74 34.05
CA PRO A 463 -12.06 11.65 35.15
C PRO A 463 -10.67 12.20 34.87
N PRO A 464 -10.48 13.53 34.93
CA PRO A 464 -9.18 14.13 34.66
C PRO A 464 -8.17 13.29 35.43
N ALA A 465 -7.18 12.75 34.69
CA ALA A 465 -6.17 11.88 35.27
C ALA A 465 -5.74 12.52 36.59
N PRO A 466 -5.78 11.79 37.72
CA PRO A 466 -5.46 12.36 39.01
C PRO A 466 -4.17 13.13 38.84
N SER A 467 -4.21 14.43 39.18
CA SER A 467 -3.06 15.30 39.06
C SER A 467 -1.87 14.52 39.61
N PRO A 468 -0.79 14.35 38.82
CA PRO A 468 0.37 13.62 39.31
C PRO A 468 0.74 14.22 40.67
N PRO A 469 1.05 13.38 41.67
CA PRO A 469 1.45 13.87 42.98
C PRO A 469 2.50 14.97 42.76
N PRO A 470 2.40 16.11 43.45
CA PRO A 470 3.32 17.22 43.26
C PRO A 470 4.73 16.66 43.28
N SER A 471 5.45 16.84 42.17
CA SER A 471 6.83 16.40 42.05
C SER A 471 7.55 16.85 43.32
N PRO A 472 8.30 15.95 43.99
CA PRO A 472 9.05 16.32 45.17
C PRO A 472 9.84 17.59 44.84
N SER A 473 9.75 18.58 45.73
CA SER A 473 10.41 19.86 45.53
C SER A 473 11.86 19.60 45.13
N PRO A 474 12.32 20.15 43.99
CA PRO A 474 13.69 19.94 43.56
C PRO A 474 14.63 20.33 44.71
N PRO A 475 15.66 19.52 45.00
CA PRO A 475 16.64 19.86 46.03
C PRO A 475 17.17 21.26 45.76
N SER A 476 17.28 22.05 46.84
CA SER A 476 17.77 23.42 46.79
C SER A 476 19.01 23.49 45.90
N PRO A 477 19.04 24.41 44.91
CA PRO A 477 20.17 24.50 44.01
C PRO A 477 21.45 24.74 44.82
N PRO A 478 22.55 24.07 44.49
CA PRO A 478 23.83 24.33 45.14
C PRO A 478 24.19 25.81 45.00
N PRO A 479 24.85 26.41 46.00
CA PRO A 479 25.21 27.83 45.99
C PRO A 479 25.97 28.16 44.69
N SER A 480 25.52 29.23 44.03
CA SER A 480 26.08 29.70 42.77
C SER A 480 27.61 29.85 42.88
N PRO A 481 28.38 29.26 41.95
CA PRO A 481 29.83 29.46 41.94
C PRO A 481 30.15 30.95 41.75
N PRO A 482 31.27 31.43 42.31
CA PRO A 482 31.68 32.83 42.19
C PRO A 482 31.79 33.25 40.71
N PRO A 483 31.54 34.52 40.38
CA PRO A 483 31.58 35.02 39.01
C PRO A 483 32.94 34.70 38.37
N ARG A 484 32.91 34.06 37.20
CA ARG A 484 34.13 33.87 36.42
C ARG A 484 34.71 35.22 36.03
N PRO A 485 36.05 35.40 36.08
CA PRO A 485 36.69 36.61 35.58
C PRO A 485 36.35 36.82 34.09
N PRO A 486 36.25 38.08 33.65
CA PRO A 486 35.91 38.40 32.27
C PRO A 486 36.91 37.75 31.30
N PRO A 487 36.42 37.19 30.17
CA PRO A 487 37.30 36.58 29.17
C PRO A 487 38.26 37.62 28.60
N SER A 488 39.52 37.20 28.45
CA SER A 488 40.55 38.01 27.78
C SER A 488 40.11 38.36 26.36
N PRO A 489 40.41 39.58 25.88
CA PRO A 489 40.05 39.98 24.53
C PRO A 489 40.66 39.04 23.49
N PRO A 490 39.92 38.72 22.41
CA PRO A 490 40.43 37.85 21.36
C PRO A 490 41.67 38.46 20.71
N PRO A 491 42.66 37.63 20.33
CA PRO A 491 43.84 38.10 19.60
C PRO A 491 43.41 38.72 18.26
N PRO A 492 44.12 39.76 17.79
CA PRO A 492 43.79 40.43 16.53
C PRO A 492 43.90 39.45 15.36
N SER A 493 42.91 39.54 14.46
CA SER A 493 42.83 38.72 13.25
C SER A 493 44.11 38.83 12.42
N PRO A 494 44.66 37.71 11.91
CA PRO A 494 45.80 37.75 11.01
C PRO A 494 45.45 38.51 9.72
N PRO A 495 46.42 39.24 9.12
CA PRO A 495 46.19 39.98 7.89
C PRO A 495 45.82 39.02 6.73
N PRO A 496 44.97 39.47 5.79
CA PRO A 496 44.54 38.66 4.66
C PRO A 496 45.73 38.22 3.81
N SER A 497 45.74 36.94 3.45
CA SER A 497 46.76 36.36 2.57
C SER A 497 46.73 37.03 1.19
N PRO A 498 47.89 37.29 0.57
CA PRO A 498 47.95 37.87 -0.76
C PRO A 498 47.30 36.94 -1.80
N PRO A 499 46.67 37.50 -2.85
CA PRO A 499 46.02 36.72 -3.88
C PRO A 499 47.03 35.82 -4.62
N PRO A 500 46.63 34.60 -5.03
CA PRO A 500 47.49 33.70 -5.77
C PRO A 500 47.91 34.33 -7.11
N SER A 501 49.19 34.18 -7.43
CA SER A 501 49.76 34.64 -8.70
C SER A 501 49.08 33.96 -9.89
N PRO A 502 48.85 34.68 -11.01
CA PRO A 502 48.25 34.10 -12.20
C PRO A 502 49.14 32.98 -12.78
N PRO A 503 48.54 31.91 -13.33
CA PRO A 503 49.27 30.83 -13.96
C PRO A 503 50.06 31.33 -15.18
N PRO A 504 51.25 30.75 -15.46
CA PRO A 504 52.05 31.11 -16.63
C PRO A 504 51.30 30.78 -17.94
N PRO A 505 51.50 31.57 -19.00
CA PRO A 505 50.85 31.36 -20.29
C PRO A 505 51.29 30.03 -20.92
N SER A 506 50.30 29.26 -21.38
CA SER A 506 50.51 28.01 -22.10
C SER A 506 51.34 28.21 -23.37
N PRO A 507 52.28 27.30 -23.69
CA PRO A 507 53.06 27.36 -24.92
C PRO A 507 52.18 27.15 -26.17
N PRO A 508 52.56 27.74 -27.32
CA PRO A 508 51.77 27.71 -28.54
C PRO A 508 51.67 26.28 -29.14
N PRO A 509 50.50 25.88 -29.67
CA PRO A 509 50.35 24.59 -30.33
C PRO A 509 51.22 24.52 -31.59
N LYS A 510 52.09 23.51 -31.66
CA LYS A 510 52.82 23.14 -32.88
C LYS A 510 51.82 22.62 -33.93
N GLY A 511 52.00 23.10 -35.15
CA GLY A 511 51.10 22.90 -36.28
C GLY A 511 50.76 21.44 -36.58
N GLY A 512 49.46 21.21 -36.75
CA GLY A 512 48.89 20.05 -37.41
C GLY A 512 48.18 20.51 -38.69
N LYS A 513 48.58 19.93 -39.81
CA LYS A 513 48.14 20.24 -41.17
C LYS A 513 46.62 20.08 -41.35
N ALA A 514 46.04 21.02 -42.08
CA ALA A 514 44.66 21.01 -42.54
C ALA A 514 44.35 19.83 -43.48
N LYS A 515 43.12 19.30 -43.37
CA LYS A 515 42.39 18.69 -44.48
C LYS A 515 40.97 19.30 -44.53
N PRO A 516 40.45 19.63 -45.72
CA PRO A 516 39.31 20.53 -45.89
C PRO A 516 37.97 19.79 -46.00
N GLY A 517 36.93 20.41 -45.44
CA GLY A 517 35.54 20.15 -45.81
C GLY A 517 34.67 19.66 -44.67
N GLU A 518 33.99 20.57 -43.98
CA GLU A 518 32.54 20.48 -43.74
C GLU A 518 32.01 21.78 -43.13
N ARG A 519 30.81 22.16 -43.56
CA ARG A 519 30.15 23.44 -43.29
C ARG A 519 29.70 23.54 -41.82
N ALA A 520 29.90 24.71 -41.24
CA ALA A 520 29.32 25.09 -39.95
C ALA A 520 27.80 25.38 -40.08
N PRO A 521 26.97 24.96 -39.11
CA PRO A 521 25.63 25.53 -38.90
C PRO A 521 25.69 26.86 -38.12
N PRO A 522 24.69 27.75 -38.28
CA PRO A 522 24.67 29.07 -37.67
C PRO A 522 24.37 29.03 -36.16
N MET A 523 24.93 30.00 -35.42
CA MET A 523 24.71 30.20 -33.99
C MET A 523 23.25 30.59 -33.67
N PRO A 524 22.72 30.19 -32.50
CA PRO A 524 21.44 30.70 -31.99
C PRO A 524 21.60 32.13 -31.41
N PRO A 525 20.57 32.99 -31.54
CA PRO A 525 20.55 34.31 -30.90
C PRO A 525 20.24 34.21 -29.39
N MET A 526 20.78 35.16 -28.64
CA MET A 526 20.57 35.35 -27.20
C MET A 526 19.10 35.71 -26.86
N PRO A 527 18.60 35.35 -25.66
CA PRO A 527 17.24 35.68 -25.27
C PRO A 527 17.14 37.14 -24.79
N VAL A 528 16.15 37.83 -25.35
CA VAL A 528 15.67 39.15 -24.95
C VAL A 528 14.61 38.96 -23.86
N GLU A 529 14.72 39.73 -22.78
CA GLU A 529 13.67 39.92 -21.76
C GLU A 529 12.35 40.34 -22.42
N PHE A 530 11.22 39.74 -22.01
CA PHE A 530 9.92 40.38 -22.22
C PHE A 530 8.93 40.07 -21.09
N GLU A 531 8.35 41.18 -20.63
CA GLU A 531 7.20 41.32 -19.75
C GLU A 531 5.92 40.65 -20.28
N GLY A 532 4.99 40.36 -19.37
CA GLY A 532 3.56 40.49 -19.62
C GLY A 532 2.84 39.28 -20.23
N SER A 533 2.29 38.42 -19.36
CA SER A 533 1.34 37.37 -19.75
C SER A 533 -0.06 37.95 -20.09
N PRO A 534 -0.66 37.65 -21.25
CA PRO A 534 -2.09 37.82 -21.49
C PRO A 534 -2.90 36.56 -21.07
N PRO A 535 -4.22 36.68 -20.83
CA PRO A 535 -5.06 35.62 -20.28
C PRO A 535 -5.32 34.46 -21.27
N PRO A 536 -5.66 33.26 -20.77
CA PRO A 536 -5.74 32.06 -21.58
C PRO A 536 -6.93 32.08 -22.55
N ARG A 537 -6.64 31.82 -23.83
CA ARG A 537 -7.65 31.53 -24.86
C ARG A 537 -8.33 30.19 -24.60
N THR A 538 -9.65 30.21 -24.64
CA THR A 538 -10.54 29.04 -24.72
C THR A 538 -10.21 28.21 -25.97
N ARG A 539 -9.84 26.95 -25.78
CA ARG A 539 -9.75 25.97 -26.87
C ARG A 539 -11.12 25.32 -27.08
N ASN A 540 -11.63 25.42 -28.30
CA ASN A 540 -12.80 24.66 -28.74
C ASN A 540 -12.50 23.14 -28.72
N PRO A 541 -13.49 22.30 -28.37
CA PRO A 541 -13.33 20.85 -28.38
C PRO A 541 -13.25 20.29 -29.82
N PRO A 542 -12.54 19.16 -30.03
CA PRO A 542 -12.43 18.52 -31.33
C PRO A 542 -13.77 17.91 -31.79
N PRO A 543 -14.00 17.80 -33.11
CA PRO A 543 -15.26 17.29 -33.65
C PRO A 543 -15.46 15.81 -33.31
N ARG A 544 -16.68 15.48 -32.88
CA ARG A 544 -17.13 14.11 -32.60
C ARG A 544 -16.99 13.23 -33.84
N ARG A 545 -16.25 12.12 -33.72
CA ARG A 545 -16.31 11.01 -34.68
C ARG A 545 -17.60 10.23 -34.44
N ASN A 546 -18.38 10.03 -35.50
CA ASN A 546 -19.56 9.17 -35.47
C ASN A 546 -19.17 7.71 -35.18
N PRO A 547 -19.97 6.98 -34.39
CA PRO A 547 -19.77 5.56 -34.16
C PRO A 547 -20.07 4.74 -35.44
N PRO A 548 -19.37 3.62 -35.66
CA PRO A 548 -19.63 2.75 -36.79
C PRO A 548 -21.01 2.07 -36.68
N PRO A 549 -21.65 1.74 -37.81
CA PRO A 549 -22.98 1.14 -37.83
C PRO A 549 -22.98 -0.24 -37.18
N ARG A 550 -23.96 -0.47 -36.27
CA ARG A 550 -24.26 -1.76 -35.65
C ARG A 550 -24.60 -2.79 -36.74
N ARG A 551 -23.84 -3.89 -36.81
CA ARG A 551 -24.25 -5.11 -37.52
C ARG A 551 -25.46 -5.71 -36.79
N MET A 552 -26.58 -5.85 -37.49
CA MET A 552 -27.72 -6.62 -37.01
C MET A 552 -27.41 -8.13 -37.02
N PRO A 553 -27.88 -8.90 -36.04
CA PRO A 553 -27.77 -10.35 -36.06
C PRO A 553 -28.72 -10.97 -37.11
N PRO A 554 -28.40 -12.17 -37.64
CA PRO A 554 -29.20 -12.81 -38.68
C PRO A 554 -30.57 -13.25 -38.15
N ARG A 555 -31.63 -12.97 -38.91
CA ARG A 555 -32.97 -13.52 -38.70
C ARG A 555 -32.92 -15.05 -38.84
N HIS A 556 -33.28 -15.76 -37.76
CA HIS A 556 -33.58 -17.18 -37.82
C HIS A 556 -34.82 -17.43 -38.70
N ARG A 557 -34.63 -18.26 -39.71
CA ARG A 557 -35.66 -18.73 -40.64
C ARG A 557 -36.35 -19.94 -40.02
N HIS A 558 -37.67 -19.86 -39.88
CA HIS A 558 -38.53 -21.00 -39.51
C HIS A 558 -38.36 -22.14 -40.54
N GLY A 559 -37.96 -23.31 -40.06
CA GLY A 559 -38.02 -24.58 -40.77
C GLY A 559 -39.03 -25.50 -40.09
N LYS A 560 -40.05 -25.92 -40.85
CA LYS A 560 -41.15 -26.79 -40.46
C LYS A 560 -40.87 -28.21 -40.99
N HIS A 561 -41.17 -29.22 -40.18
CA HIS A 561 -41.56 -30.62 -40.50
C HIS A 561 -40.57 -31.67 -41.04
N GLY A 562 -40.78 -32.88 -40.48
CA GLY A 562 -40.42 -34.22 -40.99
C GLY A 562 -39.29 -34.86 -40.19
N GLY A 563 -39.39 -35.97 -39.46
CA GLY A 563 -40.31 -37.11 -39.53
C GLY A 563 -39.51 -38.39 -39.83
N LYS A 564 -39.73 -39.43 -38.99
CA LYS A 564 -39.46 -40.88 -39.18
C LYS A 564 -38.11 -41.51 -38.77
N HIS A 565 -38.29 -42.57 -37.95
CA HIS A 565 -37.55 -43.85 -37.79
C HIS A 565 -36.02 -43.75 -37.56
N MET A 566 -35.42 -44.37 -36.54
CA MET A 566 -35.63 -45.68 -35.91
C MET A 566 -35.20 -45.63 -34.45
#